data_AF-A0A934IZL1-F1
#
_entry.id   AF-A0A934IZL1-F1
#
_cell.length_a   1.000
_cell.length_b   1.000
_cell.length_c   1.000
_cell.angle_alpha   90.00
_cell.angle_beta   90.00
_cell.angle_gamma   90.00
#
_symmetry.space_group_name_H-M   'P 1'
#
loop_
_entity.id
_entity.type
_entity.pdbx_description
1 polymer ?
#
loop_
_entity_poly.entity_id
_entity_poly.type
_entity_poly.pdbx_seq_one_letter_code
_entity_poly.pdbx_strand_id
1 'polypeptide(L)'
;MTIVRNKMFDLMLEVLPSLRPMRTAFVAKWTSNSSNHFNAPDDLPEYLLLGDLGRWLIDRLKAGDVEDVRLALTVVETWLLEGDHYVQEAATIGFIETLQNNIEDDDTRLRFFDLFGPEGQHWWNKLDRFWTKGEHLVDERKLPVEKQATWTIDQVVNIPLWRANRKPSGADD
;
A
#
# COMPACT_ATOMS: atom_id res chain seq x y z
N MET A 1 -6.69 -0.22 -18.26
CA MET A 1 -6.01 -1.53 -18.23
C MET A 1 -5.80 -1.85 -16.78
N THR A 2 -6.22 -3.00 -16.26
CA THR A 2 -6.09 -3.29 -14.81
C THR A 2 -4.63 -3.54 -14.45
N ILE A 3 -4.12 -2.84 -13.43
CA ILE A 3 -2.76 -3.02 -12.92
C ILE A 3 -2.75 -4.21 -11.97
N VAL A 4 -1.88 -5.18 -12.24
CA VAL A 4 -1.76 -6.43 -11.46
C VAL A 4 -0.45 -6.45 -10.67
N ARG A 5 -0.38 -7.28 -9.63
CA ARG A 5 0.76 -7.40 -8.68
C ARG A 5 2.14 -7.33 -9.34
N ASN A 6 2.42 -8.18 -10.32
CA ASN A 6 3.75 -8.28 -10.94
C ASN A 6 4.11 -7.11 -11.88
N LYS A 7 3.16 -6.20 -12.13
CA LYS A 7 3.33 -5.00 -12.95
C LYS A 7 3.26 -3.70 -12.18
N MET A 8 2.86 -3.72 -10.91
CA MET A 8 2.63 -2.48 -10.16
C MET A 8 3.89 -1.61 -10.07
N PHE A 9 5.06 -2.21 -9.84
CA PHE A 9 6.33 -1.47 -9.74
C PHE A 9 6.90 -1.03 -11.08
N ASP A 10 6.47 -1.58 -12.21
CA ASP A 10 6.96 -1.16 -13.53
C ASP A 10 6.67 0.34 -13.74
N LEU A 11 5.46 0.80 -13.39
CA LEU A 11 5.04 2.20 -13.46
C LEU A 11 5.92 3.11 -12.58
N MET A 12 6.22 2.66 -11.36
CA MET A 12 7.05 3.39 -10.41
C MET A 12 8.49 3.56 -10.92
N LEU A 13 9.06 2.50 -11.50
CA LEU A 13 10.43 2.49 -12.04
C LEU A 13 10.58 3.23 -13.37
N GLU A 14 9.48 3.42 -14.10
CA GLU A 14 9.42 4.24 -15.29
C GLU A 14 9.55 5.73 -14.93
N VAL A 15 8.77 6.20 -13.96
CA VAL A 15 8.78 7.62 -13.55
C VAL A 15 9.94 7.95 -12.60
N LEU A 16 10.44 6.98 -11.84
CA LEU A 16 11.53 7.14 -10.87
C LEU A 16 12.64 6.09 -11.08
N PRO A 17 13.51 6.27 -12.10
CA PRO A 17 14.64 5.37 -12.33
C PRO A 17 15.61 5.27 -11.13
N SER A 18 15.62 6.26 -10.24
CA SER A 18 16.40 6.29 -9.00
C SER A 18 16.03 5.16 -8.03
N LEU A 19 14.86 4.54 -8.17
CA LEU A 19 14.42 3.39 -7.36
C LEU A 19 14.91 2.04 -7.90
N ARG A 20 15.51 1.99 -9.10
CA ARG A 20 16.02 0.73 -9.68
C ARG A 20 17.05 0.02 -8.80
N PRO A 21 18.02 0.70 -8.16
CA PRO A 21 18.94 0.05 -7.23
C PRO A 21 18.22 -0.61 -6.04
N MET A 22 17.20 0.07 -5.47
CA MET A 22 16.37 -0.48 -4.38
C MET A 22 15.63 -1.74 -4.85
N ARG A 23 15.01 -1.71 -6.03
CA ARG A 23 14.34 -2.88 -6.63
C ARG A 23 15.32 -4.03 -6.85
N THR A 24 16.49 -3.77 -7.43
CA THR A 24 17.50 -4.81 -7.70
C THR A 24 17.99 -5.47 -6.42
N ALA A 25 18.30 -4.67 -5.40
CA ALA A 25 18.72 -5.18 -4.09
C ALA A 25 17.61 -6.02 -3.43
N PHE A 26 16.36 -5.57 -3.53
CA PHE A 26 15.20 -6.30 -3.02
C PHE A 26 15.04 -7.66 -3.73
N VAL A 27 15.03 -7.68 -5.07
CA VAL A 27 14.93 -8.94 -5.84
C VAL A 27 16.06 -9.88 -5.45
N ALA A 28 17.31 -9.42 -5.45
CA ALA A 28 18.46 -10.23 -5.10
C ALA A 28 18.34 -10.84 -3.69
N LYS A 29 17.90 -10.05 -2.70
CA LYS A 29 17.69 -10.52 -1.33
C LYS A 29 16.64 -11.63 -1.26
N TRP A 30 15.55 -11.51 -2.01
CA TRP A 30 14.42 -12.43 -1.91
C TRP A 30 14.54 -13.66 -2.80
N THR A 31 15.29 -13.60 -3.90
CA THR A 31 15.52 -14.75 -4.80
C THR A 31 16.79 -15.55 -4.47
N SER A 32 17.78 -14.97 -3.77
CA SER A 32 19.04 -15.66 -3.47
C SER A 32 18.95 -16.65 -2.30
N ASN A 33 17.94 -16.51 -1.44
CA ASN A 33 17.77 -17.39 -0.29
C ASN A 33 16.87 -18.58 -0.65
N SER A 34 17.47 -19.77 -0.75
CA SER A 34 16.79 -21.04 -1.06
C SER A 34 15.75 -21.49 -0.02
N SER A 35 15.72 -20.86 1.15
CA SER A 35 14.65 -21.05 2.15
C SER A 35 13.42 -20.16 1.93
N ASN A 36 13.50 -19.17 1.04
CA ASN A 36 12.34 -18.38 0.65
C ASN A 36 11.49 -19.19 -0.34
N HIS A 37 10.21 -19.37 -0.05
CA HIS A 37 9.27 -20.11 -0.92
C HIS A 37 8.86 -19.35 -2.20
N PHE A 38 9.50 -18.22 -2.49
CA PHE A 38 9.17 -17.36 -3.64
C PHE A 38 9.90 -17.86 -4.89
N ASN A 39 9.31 -18.84 -5.55
CA ASN A 39 9.92 -19.52 -6.70
C ASN A 39 9.67 -18.84 -8.05
N ALA A 40 8.95 -17.71 -8.07
CA ALA A 40 8.67 -16.93 -9.28
C ALA A 40 8.76 -15.41 -9.00
N PRO A 41 9.18 -14.59 -9.98
CA PRO A 41 9.17 -13.12 -9.86
C PRO A 41 7.80 -12.55 -9.47
N ASP A 42 6.73 -13.25 -9.86
CA ASP A 42 5.34 -12.89 -9.57
C ASP A 42 4.93 -13.13 -8.11
N ASP A 43 5.79 -13.77 -7.31
CA ASP A 43 5.53 -14.08 -5.90
C ASP A 43 6.37 -13.26 -4.91
N LEU A 44 7.16 -12.31 -5.40
CA LEU A 44 7.95 -11.45 -4.52
C LEU A 44 7.09 -10.73 -3.47
N PRO A 45 7.57 -10.57 -2.22
CA PRO A 45 6.78 -9.98 -1.15
C PRO A 45 6.71 -8.44 -1.28
N GLU A 46 6.01 -7.95 -2.31
CA GLU A 46 5.97 -6.52 -2.70
C GLU A 46 5.58 -5.56 -1.56
N TYR A 47 4.75 -6.01 -0.61
CA TYR A 47 4.44 -5.25 0.61
C TYR A 47 5.68 -4.81 1.40
N LEU A 48 6.74 -5.63 1.41
CA LEU A 48 7.98 -5.28 2.10
C LEU A 48 8.76 -4.21 1.35
N LEU A 49 8.73 -4.23 0.01
CA LEU A 49 9.32 -3.18 -0.80
C LEU A 49 8.56 -1.85 -0.65
N LEU A 50 7.24 -1.89 -0.47
CA LEU A 50 6.45 -0.69 -0.17
C LEU A 50 6.84 -0.05 1.16
N GLY A 51 7.23 -0.86 2.15
CA GLY A 51 7.83 -0.40 3.40
C GLY A 51 9.11 0.43 3.17
N ASP A 52 10.01 -0.09 2.34
CA ASP A 52 11.28 0.58 2.02
C ASP A 52 11.06 1.83 1.16
N LEU A 53 10.11 1.77 0.20
CA LEU A 53 9.68 2.92 -0.59
C LEU A 53 9.11 4.05 0.28
N GLY A 54 8.22 3.72 1.22
CA GLY A 54 7.60 4.70 2.12
C GLY A 54 8.65 5.48 2.92
N ARG A 55 9.60 4.77 3.54
CA ARG A 55 10.71 5.41 4.29
C ARG A 55 11.58 6.28 3.39
N TRP A 56 11.92 5.77 2.20
CA TRP A 56 12.70 6.54 1.23
C TRP A 56 12.01 7.84 0.81
N LEU A 57 10.69 7.82 0.59
CA LEU A 57 9.94 9.03 0.24
C LEU A 57 9.86 10.03 1.40
N ILE A 58 9.78 9.55 2.63
CA ILE A 58 9.81 10.42 3.82
C ILE A 58 11.15 11.16 3.87
N ASP A 59 12.27 10.45 3.68
CA ASP A 59 13.60 11.05 3.65
C ASP A 59 13.72 12.10 2.53
N ARG A 60 13.18 11.82 1.34
CA ARG A 60 13.15 12.77 0.21
C ARG A 60 12.34 14.02 0.53
N LEU A 61 11.15 13.87 1.10
CA LEU A 61 10.31 15.01 1.43
C LEU A 61 10.97 15.92 2.47
N LYS A 62 11.65 15.31 3.46
CA LYS A 62 12.44 16.00 4.50
C LYS A 62 13.67 16.70 3.93
N ALA A 63 14.30 16.11 2.91
CA ALA A 63 15.42 16.73 2.19
C ALA A 63 15.00 17.87 1.23
N GLY A 64 13.70 18.05 1.00
CA GLY A 64 13.17 19.05 0.06
C GLY A 64 13.04 18.55 -1.38
N ASP A 65 13.28 17.27 -1.63
CA ASP A 65 13.15 16.62 -2.95
C ASP A 65 11.68 16.32 -3.27
N VAL A 66 10.85 17.37 -3.38
CA VAL A 66 9.38 17.25 -3.50
C VAL A 66 8.95 16.60 -4.82
N GLU A 67 9.69 16.79 -5.92
CA GLU A 67 9.28 16.27 -7.23
C GLU A 67 9.30 14.74 -7.29
N ASP A 68 10.30 14.10 -6.69
CA ASP A 68 10.36 12.63 -6.63
C ASP A 68 9.17 12.08 -5.82
N VAL A 69 8.82 12.77 -4.73
CA VAL A 69 7.66 12.41 -3.91
C VAL A 69 6.37 12.55 -4.70
N ARG A 70 6.18 13.69 -5.37
CA ARG A 70 5.00 13.96 -6.20
C ARG A 70 4.81 12.93 -7.31
N LEU A 71 5.89 12.55 -7.99
CA LEU A 71 5.86 11.51 -9.03
C LEU A 71 5.46 10.14 -8.45
N ALA A 72 6.03 9.75 -7.31
CA ALA A 72 5.66 8.50 -6.64
C ALA A 72 4.18 8.48 -6.24
N LEU A 73 3.70 9.56 -5.61
CA LEU A 73 2.29 9.65 -5.17
C LEU A 73 1.32 9.65 -6.35
N THR A 74 1.71 10.19 -7.52
CA THR A 74 0.92 10.10 -8.75
C THR A 74 0.76 8.65 -9.22
N VAL A 75 1.81 7.82 -9.11
CA VAL A 75 1.72 6.39 -9.44
C VAL A 75 0.85 5.66 -8.42
N VAL A 76 0.97 5.99 -7.13
CA VAL A 76 0.13 5.41 -6.07
C VAL A 76 -1.35 5.74 -6.30
N GLU A 77 -1.67 6.96 -6.70
CA GLU A 77 -3.03 7.35 -7.08
C GLU A 77 -3.57 6.44 -8.21
N THR A 78 -2.73 6.17 -9.20
CA THR A 78 -3.07 5.26 -10.30
C THR A 78 -3.28 3.82 -9.81
N TRP A 79 -2.48 3.34 -8.85
CA TRP A 79 -2.69 2.03 -8.22
C TRP A 79 -4.03 1.94 -7.49
N LEU A 80 -4.43 2.99 -6.76
CA LEU A 80 -5.70 3.01 -6.03
C LEU A 80 -6.90 3.00 -6.98
N LEU A 81 -6.81 3.66 -8.13
CA LEU A 81 -7.90 3.76 -9.11
C LEU A 81 -7.98 2.55 -10.04
N GLU A 82 -6.84 2.11 -10.59
CA GLU A 82 -6.79 1.16 -11.71
C GLU A 82 -6.19 -0.21 -11.34
N GLY A 83 -5.71 -0.35 -10.10
CA GLY A 83 -5.24 -1.62 -9.55
C GLY A 83 -6.34 -2.66 -9.44
N ASP A 84 -5.95 -3.93 -9.57
CA ASP A 84 -6.76 -5.03 -9.05
C ASP A 84 -6.87 -4.96 -7.52
N HIS A 85 -7.62 -5.90 -6.93
CA HIS A 85 -7.79 -5.94 -5.48
C HIS A 85 -6.46 -5.96 -4.71
N TYR A 86 -5.48 -6.73 -5.18
CA TYR A 86 -4.18 -6.82 -4.53
C TYR A 86 -3.46 -5.47 -4.59
N VAL A 87 -3.41 -4.84 -5.76
CA VAL A 87 -2.68 -3.58 -5.96
C VAL A 87 -3.31 -2.44 -5.17
N GLN A 88 -4.65 -2.38 -5.11
CA GLN A 88 -5.38 -1.43 -4.29
C GLN A 88 -5.10 -1.64 -2.80
N GLU A 89 -5.19 -2.88 -2.30
CA GLU A 89 -4.87 -3.21 -0.91
C GLU A 89 -3.40 -2.89 -0.58
N ALA A 90 -2.47 -3.19 -1.49
CA ALA A 90 -1.05 -2.88 -1.32
C ALA A 90 -0.80 -1.36 -1.27
N ALA A 91 -1.47 -0.58 -2.11
CA ALA A 91 -1.38 0.89 -2.05
C ALA A 91 -1.95 1.46 -0.74
N THR A 92 -3.07 0.93 -0.25
CA THR A 92 -3.69 1.38 1.01
C THR A 92 -2.92 0.89 2.25
N ILE A 93 -2.89 -0.41 2.49
CA ILE A 93 -2.32 -1.05 3.69
C ILE A 93 -0.80 -1.15 3.59
N GLY A 94 -0.26 -1.45 2.41
CA GLY A 94 1.18 -1.59 2.25
C GLY A 94 1.91 -0.25 2.26
N PHE A 95 1.34 0.77 1.62
CA PHE A 95 2.02 2.04 1.39
C PHE A 95 1.48 3.20 2.24
N ILE A 96 0.20 3.55 2.13
CA ILE A 96 -0.34 4.71 2.87
C ILE A 96 -0.21 4.51 4.39
N GLU A 97 -0.58 3.33 4.89
CA GLU A 97 -0.39 3.01 6.32
C GLU A 97 1.09 3.04 6.74
N THR A 98 2.01 2.58 5.89
CA THR A 98 3.46 2.70 6.15
C THR A 98 3.83 4.17 6.35
N LEU A 99 3.37 5.08 5.50
CA LEU A 99 3.64 6.51 5.68
C LEU A 99 3.09 7.01 7.02
N GLN A 100 1.83 6.72 7.32
CA GLN A 100 1.18 7.14 8.58
C GLN A 100 1.93 6.63 9.82
N ASN A 101 2.46 5.41 9.77
CA ASN A 101 3.16 4.77 10.89
C ASN A 101 4.63 5.23 11.05
N ASN A 102 5.26 5.78 10.00
CA ASN A 102 6.68 6.16 10.03
C ASN A 102 6.90 7.68 10.03
N ILE A 103 5.87 8.50 9.77
CA ILE A 103 5.95 9.96 9.91
C ILE A 103 5.69 10.34 11.37
N GLU A 104 6.67 10.99 11.99
CA GLU A 104 6.62 11.34 13.42
C GLU A 104 6.09 12.75 13.69
N ASP A 105 6.08 13.63 12.68
CA ASP A 105 5.77 15.04 12.80
C ASP A 105 4.59 15.48 11.92
N ASP A 106 3.75 16.38 12.46
CA ASP A 106 2.52 16.86 11.81
C ASP A 106 2.78 17.64 10.51
N ASP A 107 3.92 18.34 10.41
CA ASP A 107 4.27 19.09 9.19
C ASP A 107 4.52 18.15 8.02
N THR A 108 5.38 17.14 8.20
CA THR A 108 5.62 16.12 7.17
C THR A 108 4.35 15.37 6.84
N ARG A 109 3.51 15.08 7.85
CA ARG A 109 2.23 14.38 7.67
C ARG A 109 1.29 15.20 6.77
N LEU A 110 1.12 16.49 7.06
CA LEU A 110 0.28 17.39 6.28
C LEU A 110 0.82 17.55 4.86
N ARG A 111 2.14 17.72 4.69
CA ARG A 111 2.76 17.82 3.37
C ARG A 111 2.53 16.58 2.50
N PHE A 112 2.62 15.37 3.07
CA PHE A 112 2.26 14.16 2.33
C PHE A 112 0.79 14.14 1.94
N PHE A 113 -0.10 14.45 2.89
CA PHE A 113 -1.53 14.50 2.64
C PHE A 113 -1.89 15.46 1.49
N ASP A 114 -1.30 16.66 1.48
CA ASP A 114 -1.54 17.66 0.44
C ASP A 114 -0.96 17.29 -0.93
N LEU A 115 0.09 16.46 -0.96
CA LEU A 115 0.69 15.97 -2.20
C LEU A 115 -0.07 14.77 -2.79
N PHE A 116 -0.89 14.07 -2.01
CA PHE A 116 -1.75 13.01 -2.54
C PHE A 116 -2.84 13.56 -3.45
N GLY A 117 -3.20 12.76 -4.46
CA GLY A 117 -4.43 12.98 -5.20
C GLY A 117 -5.69 12.67 -4.37
N PRO A 118 -6.89 12.93 -4.92
CA PRO A 118 -8.15 12.75 -4.22
C PRO A 118 -8.36 11.33 -3.65
N GLU A 119 -7.94 10.30 -4.37
CA GLU A 119 -8.09 8.90 -3.96
C GLU A 119 -7.13 8.57 -2.81
N GLY A 120 -5.87 9.01 -2.90
CA GLY A 120 -4.91 8.90 -1.80
C GLY A 120 -5.39 9.60 -0.53
N GLN A 121 -5.91 10.83 -0.64
CA GLN A 121 -6.49 11.56 0.49
C GLN A 121 -7.71 10.86 1.09
N HIS A 122 -8.56 10.24 0.26
CA HIS A 122 -9.69 9.45 0.72
C HIS A 122 -9.22 8.28 1.60
N TRP A 123 -8.28 7.48 1.10
CA TRP A 123 -7.77 6.32 1.82
C TRP A 123 -6.95 6.68 3.05
N TRP A 124 -6.18 7.77 3.00
CA TRP A 124 -5.48 8.31 4.16
C TRP A 124 -6.46 8.58 5.32
N ASN A 125 -7.52 9.34 5.05
CA ASN A 125 -8.55 9.65 6.06
C ASN A 125 -9.32 8.40 6.50
N LYS A 126 -9.53 7.44 5.60
CA LYS A 126 -10.24 6.21 5.93
C LYS A 126 -9.42 5.31 6.86
N LEU A 127 -8.10 5.22 6.65
CA LEU A 127 -7.18 4.54 7.56
C LEU A 127 -7.17 5.18 8.94
N ASP A 128 -7.16 6.52 9.02
CA ASP A 128 -7.25 7.23 10.30
C ASP A 128 -8.54 6.85 11.05
N ARG A 129 -9.69 6.81 10.36
CA ARG A 129 -10.95 6.41 10.97
C ARG A 129 -11.02 4.92 11.31
N PHE A 130 -10.41 4.04 10.52
CA PHE A 130 -10.29 2.63 10.86
C PHE A 130 -9.54 2.45 12.18
N TRP A 131 -8.36 3.05 12.32
CA TRP A 131 -7.54 2.88 13.52
C TRP A 131 -8.09 3.61 14.76
N THR A 132 -8.74 4.76 14.58
CA THR A 132 -9.22 5.58 15.73
C THR A 132 -10.66 5.29 16.14
N LYS A 133 -11.52 4.86 15.20
CA LYS A 133 -12.96 4.68 15.42
C LYS A 133 -13.44 3.24 15.17
N GLY A 134 -12.57 2.35 14.67
CA GLY A 134 -12.94 0.99 14.32
C GLY A 134 -13.84 0.89 13.07
N GLU A 135 -13.89 1.92 12.22
CA GLU A 135 -14.58 1.86 10.93
C GLU A 135 -13.97 0.75 10.07
N HIS A 136 -14.74 0.07 9.22
CA HIS A 136 -14.21 -0.93 8.30
C HIS A 136 -13.51 -0.30 7.08
N LEU A 137 -12.44 -0.93 6.59
CA LEU A 137 -11.66 -0.48 5.41
C LEU A 137 -12.30 -0.85 4.05
N VAL A 138 -13.62 -0.73 3.92
CA VAL A 138 -14.34 -1.11 2.70
C VAL A 138 -14.59 0.12 1.84
N ASP A 139 -14.27 0.09 0.54
CA ASP A 139 -14.65 1.18 -0.37
C ASP A 139 -16.16 1.20 -0.60
N GLU A 140 -16.90 2.01 0.17
CA GLU A 140 -18.37 2.03 0.09
C GLU A 140 -18.84 2.49 -1.29
N ARG A 141 -18.04 3.29 -2.01
CA ARG A 141 -18.36 3.81 -3.34
C ARG A 141 -18.44 2.71 -4.39
N LYS A 142 -17.78 1.57 -4.14
CA LYS A 142 -17.79 0.38 -5.00
C LYS A 142 -18.90 -0.61 -4.63
N LEU A 143 -19.64 -0.38 -3.55
CA LEU A 143 -20.79 -1.19 -3.20
C LEU A 143 -21.95 -0.94 -4.17
N PRO A 144 -22.83 -1.92 -4.41
CA PRO A 144 -24.09 -1.68 -5.10
C PRO A 144 -24.90 -0.56 -4.42
N VAL A 145 -25.60 0.28 -5.19
CA VAL A 145 -26.31 1.48 -4.68
C VAL A 145 -27.27 1.15 -3.53
N GLU A 146 -27.95 0.01 -3.62
CA GLU A 146 -28.86 -0.49 -2.59
C GLU A 146 -28.16 -0.82 -1.27
N LYS A 147 -26.86 -1.11 -1.30
CA LYS A 147 -26.02 -1.34 -0.12
C LYS A 147 -25.32 -0.09 0.36
N GLN A 148 -25.10 0.92 -0.50
CA GLN A 148 -24.50 2.20 -0.12
C GLN A 148 -25.37 2.96 0.88
N ALA A 149 -26.69 3.00 0.66
CA ALA A 149 -27.64 3.75 1.50
C ALA A 149 -27.91 3.11 2.87
N THR A 150 -27.63 1.81 3.01
CA THR A 150 -27.89 1.03 4.23
C THR A 150 -26.62 0.57 4.92
N TRP A 151 -25.44 0.97 4.42
CA TRP A 151 -24.17 0.60 5.04
C TRP A 151 -24.05 1.30 6.39
N THR A 152 -24.32 0.55 7.45
CA THR A 152 -24.11 0.98 8.83
C THR A 152 -22.85 0.32 9.38
N ILE A 153 -22.14 1.05 10.25
CA ILE A 153 -20.85 0.67 10.86
C ILE A 153 -20.89 -0.72 11.54
N ASP A 154 -22.08 -1.21 11.93
CA ASP A 154 -22.29 -2.53 12.53
C ASP A 154 -22.29 -3.72 11.55
N GLN A 155 -22.26 -3.49 10.24
CA GLN A 155 -22.23 -4.59 9.28
C GLN A 155 -20.79 -5.02 9.00
N VAL A 156 -20.38 -6.07 9.73
CA VAL A 156 -19.11 -6.81 9.61
C VAL A 156 -18.91 -7.29 8.16
N VAL A 157 -18.42 -6.42 7.30
CA VAL A 157 -17.80 -6.80 6.05
C VAL A 157 -16.31 -6.88 6.36
N ASN A 158 -15.91 -8.05 6.84
CA ASN A 158 -14.53 -8.49 6.81
C ASN A 158 -14.00 -8.20 5.40
N ILE A 159 -13.08 -7.25 5.27
CA ILE A 159 -11.99 -7.49 4.33
C ILE A 159 -11.42 -8.82 4.79
N PRO A 160 -11.41 -9.86 3.96
CA PRO A 160 -10.69 -11.06 4.31
C PRO A 160 -9.22 -10.66 4.34
N LEU A 161 -8.74 -10.19 5.49
CA LEU A 161 -7.34 -10.34 5.87
C LEU A 161 -7.14 -11.84 5.88
N TRP A 162 -6.69 -12.39 4.75
CA TRP A 162 -6.44 -13.81 4.49
C TRP A 162 -5.40 -14.44 5.44
N ARG A 163 -4.99 -13.70 6.49
CA ARG A 163 -4.28 -14.19 7.67
C ARG A 163 -5.16 -14.95 8.67
N ALA A 164 -6.48 -14.91 8.58
CA ALA A 164 -7.36 -15.60 9.55
C ALA A 164 -7.38 -17.15 9.45
N ASN A 165 -6.76 -17.76 8.43
CA ASN A 165 -6.78 -19.22 8.23
C ASN A 165 -5.40 -19.90 8.20
N ARG A 166 -4.33 -19.26 8.70
CA ARG A 166 -3.13 -20.02 9.07
C ARG A 166 -3.35 -20.66 10.43
N LYS A 167 -3.71 -21.94 10.45
CA LYS A 167 -3.48 -22.76 11.65
C LYS A 167 -1.98 -22.71 11.98
N PRO A 168 -1.57 -22.51 13.24
CA PRO A 168 -0.20 -22.75 13.64
C PRO A 168 0.13 -24.20 13.30
N SER A 169 1.06 -24.42 12.37
CA SER A 169 1.67 -25.74 12.23
C SER A 169 2.65 -25.90 13.39
N GLY A 170 2.27 -26.69 14.38
CA GLY A 170 3.17 -27.14 15.44
C GLY A 170 2.86 -26.57 16.82
N ALA A 171 1.81 -27.08 17.44
CA ALA A 171 1.79 -27.36 18.87
C ALA A 171 0.99 -28.66 19.04
N ASP A 172 1.65 -29.66 19.64
CA ASP A 172 1.15 -30.95 20.13
C ASP A 172 0.98 -32.07 19.07
N ASP A 173 2.04 -32.84 18.82
CA ASP A 173 2.42 -34.05 19.59
C ASP A 173 3.90 -34.42 19.34
#